data_AF-A0A3M2GHU1-F1
#
_entry.id   AF-A0A3M2GHU1-F1
#
_cell.length_a   1.000
_cell.length_b   1.000
_cell.length_c   1.000
_cell.angle_alpha   90.00
_cell.angle_beta   90.00
_cell.angle_gamma   90.00
#
_symmetry.space_group_name_H-M   'P 1'
#
loop_
_entity.id
_entity.type
_entity.pdbx_description
1 polymer ?
#
loop_
_entity_poly.entity_id
_entity_poly.type
_entity_poly.pdbx_seq_one_letter_code
_entity_poly.pdbx_strand_id
1 'polypeptide(L)'
;MLDGWEVRGLDQTGLSQKAGPVVSDLRLTRGAPAPQSRLGTAQADVLLALDLLVAASPRALTATHPGTRVVGSTTLVPTAHMVVHPEDQPDRGALLAAIEEATGDEPVWADVGRLVEGLLDTTSPANVFVLGMAVQAGVVPVDPARIVEAIELNGVAVETNLAAFTWGRWYVADPDRVRAAAEPPPTAPVALPLLDEAPAARIAAVSGDDDALHEALVLRAHDLVGFQDRRLAESWLATIEEVAAAENAVAPGSTRLTRTVAEQLHHLCAYKDEYEVARLMLDPDGVRPAAEVAGPDGRIAWKLHPPLLRAMGLDRKITLGPWARPAIAALARAKRLRGTALDPFGKTAVRRLERRLPDEYRACVATLLEHLDADRLDEAVRIAGSSDSIRGFEDLKVRRAEAWRQQVAVDLEAYRRGAPAPA
;
A
#
# COMPACT_ATOMS: atom_id res chain seq x y z
N MET A 1 -33.20 -18.97 -15.81
CA MET A 1 -33.14 -18.41 -14.44
C MET A 1 -33.21 -19.58 -13.48
N LEU A 2 -32.24 -19.74 -12.59
CA LEU A 2 -32.12 -20.93 -11.75
C LEU A 2 -33.04 -20.94 -10.51
N ASP A 3 -33.53 -19.75 -10.08
CA ASP A 3 -34.30 -19.60 -8.83
C ASP A 3 -35.68 -18.90 -9.02
N GLY A 4 -36.24 -18.99 -10.22
CA GLY A 4 -37.59 -18.47 -10.51
C GLY A 4 -37.76 -16.95 -10.50
N TRP A 5 -36.67 -16.19 -10.37
CA TRP A 5 -36.65 -14.73 -10.49
C TRP A 5 -36.60 -14.27 -11.94
N GLU A 6 -37.35 -13.23 -12.25
CA GLU A 6 -37.11 -12.40 -13.43
C GLU A 6 -36.09 -11.30 -13.09
N VAL A 7 -35.11 -11.11 -13.96
CA VAL A 7 -33.96 -10.22 -13.72
C VAL A 7 -33.88 -9.19 -14.83
N ARG A 8 -33.80 -7.92 -14.45
CA ARG A 8 -33.43 -6.82 -15.34
C ARG A 8 -32.17 -6.18 -14.78
N GLY A 9 -31.11 -6.15 -15.59
CA GLY A 9 -29.85 -5.53 -15.26
C GLY A 9 -29.55 -4.33 -16.15
N LEU A 10 -28.82 -3.36 -15.63
CA LEU A 10 -28.17 -2.32 -16.40
C LEU A 10 -26.75 -2.12 -15.86
N ASP A 11 -25.77 -2.62 -16.61
CA ASP A 11 -24.37 -2.41 -16.30
C ASP A 11 -23.89 -1.10 -16.94
N GLN A 12 -23.44 -0.19 -16.09
CA GLN A 12 -22.89 1.10 -16.49
C GLN A 12 -21.40 1.05 -16.26
N THR A 13 -20.70 0.47 -17.23
CA THR A 13 -19.28 0.68 -17.39
C THR A 13 -19.13 2.11 -17.90
N GLY A 14 -18.43 3.00 -17.18
CA GLY A 14 -18.16 4.36 -17.68
C GLY A 14 -17.31 4.35 -18.98
N LEU A 15 -16.57 5.42 -19.26
CA LEU A 15 -15.46 5.41 -20.25
C LEU A 15 -14.31 4.43 -19.89
N SER A 16 -14.60 3.45 -19.03
CA SER A 16 -13.72 2.50 -18.37
C SER A 16 -13.27 1.42 -19.36
N GLN A 17 -12.27 1.76 -20.18
CA GLN A 17 -11.43 0.72 -20.77
C GLN A 17 -10.31 0.27 -19.82
N LYS A 18 -10.00 1.02 -18.75
CA LYS A 18 -9.07 0.65 -17.65
C LYS A 18 -9.38 1.46 -16.38
N ALA A 19 -9.83 0.81 -15.30
CA ALA A 19 -9.91 1.34 -13.92
C ALA A 19 -10.90 2.49 -13.61
N GLY A 20 -11.98 2.66 -14.38
CA GLY A 20 -13.10 3.55 -14.03
C GLY A 20 -14.21 2.83 -13.25
N PRO A 21 -15.05 3.57 -12.51
CA PRO A 21 -16.10 3.00 -11.67
C PRO A 21 -17.14 2.24 -12.52
N VAL A 22 -17.62 1.12 -11.99
CA VAL A 22 -18.69 0.31 -12.59
C VAL A 22 -19.84 0.25 -11.59
N VAL A 23 -21.04 0.62 -12.05
CA VAL A 23 -22.27 0.51 -11.27
C VAL A 23 -23.23 -0.38 -12.04
N SER A 24 -23.79 -1.38 -11.35
CA SER A 24 -24.76 -2.31 -11.91
C SER A 24 -26.09 -2.16 -11.16
N ASP A 25 -27.12 -1.74 -11.89
CA ASP A 25 -28.49 -1.73 -11.37
C ASP A 25 -29.11 -3.11 -11.63
N LEU A 26 -29.59 -3.80 -10.60
CA LEU A 26 -30.27 -5.09 -10.73
C LEU A 26 -31.64 -5.04 -10.09
N ARG A 27 -32.66 -5.50 -10.83
CA ARG A 27 -34.01 -5.71 -10.32
C ARG A 27 -34.36 -7.19 -10.39
N LEU A 28 -34.78 -7.72 -9.25
CA LEU A 28 -35.29 -9.08 -9.11
C LEU A 28 -36.79 -9.01 -8.85
N THR A 29 -37.60 -9.60 -9.72
CA THR A 29 -39.07 -9.65 -9.57
C THR A 29 -39.59 -11.08 -9.69
N ARG A 30 -40.61 -11.44 -8.89
CA ARG A 30 -41.42 -12.65 -9.11
C ARG A 30 -42.73 -12.24 -9.77
N GLY A 31 -43.07 -12.88 -10.89
CA GLY A 31 -44.25 -12.50 -11.69
C GLY A 31 -43.86 -11.61 -12.86
N ALA A 32 -44.57 -10.50 -13.08
CA ALA A 32 -44.31 -9.63 -14.23
C ALA A 32 -42.96 -8.88 -14.10
N PRO A 33 -42.22 -8.70 -15.21
CA PRO A 33 -40.91 -8.07 -15.17
C PRO A 33 -41.03 -6.60 -14.80
N ALA A 34 -40.04 -6.10 -14.06
CA ALA A 34 -39.90 -4.66 -13.84
C ALA A 34 -39.84 -3.91 -15.20
N PRO A 35 -40.55 -2.78 -15.34
CA PRO A 35 -40.66 -2.07 -16.62
C PRO A 35 -39.36 -1.35 -17.01
N GLN A 36 -38.45 -1.09 -16.07
CA GLN A 36 -37.19 -0.37 -16.31
C GLN A 36 -36.05 -1.07 -15.58
N SER A 37 -34.87 -1.18 -16.22
CA SER A 37 -33.68 -1.79 -15.61
C SER A 37 -32.92 -0.85 -14.68
N ARG A 38 -32.96 0.46 -14.94
CA ARG A 38 -32.27 1.47 -14.12
C ARG A 38 -32.98 1.66 -12.78
N LEU A 39 -32.20 1.81 -11.71
CA LEU A 39 -32.72 2.26 -10.41
C LEU A 39 -32.87 3.79 -10.41
N GLY A 40 -34.02 4.27 -9.96
CA GLY A 40 -34.29 5.69 -9.73
C GLY A 40 -33.86 6.11 -8.32
N THR A 41 -34.18 7.35 -7.96
CA THR A 41 -33.90 7.91 -6.63
C THR A 41 -34.62 7.12 -5.54
N ALA A 42 -33.90 6.75 -4.48
CA ALA A 42 -34.46 6.04 -3.31
C ALA A 42 -35.20 4.73 -3.66
N GLN A 43 -34.70 3.96 -4.64
CA GLN A 43 -35.31 2.71 -5.10
C GLN A 43 -34.49 1.46 -4.81
N ALA A 44 -33.26 1.60 -4.31
CA ALA A 44 -32.43 0.45 -3.96
C ALA A 44 -32.90 -0.12 -2.62
N ASP A 45 -33.30 -1.40 -2.61
CA ASP A 45 -33.54 -2.15 -1.37
C ASP A 45 -32.22 -2.63 -0.74
N VAL A 46 -31.22 -2.88 -1.59
CA VAL A 46 -29.90 -3.41 -1.20
C VAL A 46 -28.80 -2.68 -1.95
N LEU A 47 -27.74 -2.29 -1.24
CA LEU A 47 -26.48 -1.81 -1.81
C LEU A 47 -25.39 -2.85 -1.57
N LEU A 48 -24.92 -3.49 -2.64
CA LEU A 48 -23.73 -4.33 -2.62
C LEU A 48 -22.48 -3.49 -2.91
N ALA A 49 -21.80 -3.06 -1.85
CA ALA A 49 -20.63 -2.20 -1.95
C ALA A 49 -19.37 -3.04 -2.24
N LEU A 50 -19.17 -3.41 -3.50
CA LEU A 50 -17.99 -4.17 -3.96
C LEU A 50 -16.71 -3.30 -3.97
N ASP A 51 -16.89 -2.00 -4.18
CA ASP A 51 -15.85 -0.96 -4.11
C ASP A 51 -16.41 0.21 -3.28
N LEU A 52 -15.69 0.58 -2.22
CA LEU A 52 -16.14 1.59 -1.26
C LEU A 52 -16.25 3.00 -1.87
N LEU A 53 -15.34 3.37 -2.78
CA LEU A 53 -15.36 4.67 -3.45
C LEU A 53 -16.58 4.79 -4.38
N VAL A 54 -16.90 3.70 -5.08
CA VAL A 54 -18.07 3.66 -5.96
C VAL A 54 -19.36 3.67 -5.15
N ALA A 55 -19.42 2.92 -4.05
CA ALA A 55 -20.59 2.87 -3.17
C ALA A 55 -20.89 4.22 -2.51
N ALA A 56 -19.86 4.99 -2.14
CA ALA A 56 -19.99 6.34 -1.60
C ALA A 56 -20.19 7.43 -2.67
N SER A 57 -20.25 7.07 -3.96
CA SER A 57 -20.43 8.05 -5.03
C SER A 57 -21.84 8.67 -5.00
N PRO A 58 -22.02 9.95 -5.39
CA PRO A 58 -23.35 10.58 -5.44
C PRO A 58 -24.39 9.77 -6.24
N ARG A 59 -23.93 9.06 -7.28
CA ARG A 59 -24.78 8.20 -8.11
C ARG A 59 -25.35 7.04 -7.32
N ALA A 60 -24.52 6.33 -6.55
CA ALA A 60 -24.94 5.20 -5.73
C ALA A 60 -25.85 5.69 -4.60
N LEU A 61 -25.42 6.72 -3.87
CA LEU A 61 -26.18 7.29 -2.74
C LEU A 61 -27.54 7.89 -3.14
N THR A 62 -27.68 8.42 -4.36
CA THR A 62 -28.99 8.90 -4.85
C THR A 62 -30.00 7.75 -4.97
N ALA A 63 -29.56 6.54 -5.28
CA ALA A 63 -30.44 5.38 -5.42
C ALA A 63 -30.86 4.80 -4.06
N THR A 64 -30.17 5.12 -2.98
CA THR A 64 -30.43 4.59 -1.63
C THR A 64 -31.41 5.44 -0.84
N HIS A 65 -31.87 4.89 0.27
CA HIS A 65 -32.77 5.50 1.24
C HIS A 65 -32.51 4.89 2.63
N PRO A 66 -33.02 5.47 3.74
CA PRO A 66 -32.76 4.97 5.11
C PRO A 66 -33.21 3.53 5.43
N GLY A 67 -33.88 2.83 4.49
CA GLY A 67 -34.23 1.42 4.60
C GLY A 67 -33.37 0.49 3.73
N THR A 68 -32.38 1.04 3.01
CA THR A 68 -31.50 0.26 2.13
C THR A 68 -30.54 -0.59 2.96
N ARG A 69 -30.53 -1.91 2.76
CA ARG A 69 -29.56 -2.80 3.42
C ARG A 69 -28.20 -2.73 2.73
N VAL A 70 -27.13 -2.61 3.49
CA VAL A 70 -25.76 -2.53 2.94
C VAL A 70 -24.95 -3.76 3.33
N VAL A 71 -24.30 -4.37 2.34
CA VAL A 71 -23.28 -5.41 2.54
C VAL A 71 -22.11 -5.10 1.62
N GLY A 72 -20.89 -5.08 2.14
CA GLY A 72 -19.77 -4.71 1.29
C GLY A 72 -18.37 -4.81 1.86
N SER A 73 -17.44 -4.39 1.02
CA SER A 73 -16.02 -4.33 1.30
C SER A 73 -15.59 -2.93 1.74
N THR A 74 -14.76 -2.88 2.78
CA THR A 74 -14.08 -1.67 3.25
C THR A 74 -12.69 -1.50 2.65
N THR A 75 -12.26 -2.44 1.81
CA THR A 75 -10.96 -2.39 1.13
C THR A 75 -10.92 -1.17 0.21
N LEU A 76 -9.94 -0.30 0.44
CA LEU A 76 -9.70 0.84 -0.44
C LEU A 76 -8.88 0.40 -1.64
N VAL A 77 -9.50 0.45 -2.82
CA VAL A 77 -8.83 0.20 -4.10
C VAL A 77 -8.53 1.56 -4.75
N PRO A 78 -7.27 2.01 -4.77
CA PRO A 78 -6.95 3.33 -5.31
C PRO A 78 -7.22 3.38 -6.81
N THR A 79 -7.82 4.48 -7.27
CA THR A 79 -7.98 4.76 -8.70
C THR A 79 -6.61 5.05 -9.35
N ALA A 80 -6.54 5.01 -10.68
CA ALA A 80 -5.32 5.38 -11.40
C ALA A 80 -4.82 6.79 -11.05
N HIS A 81 -5.74 7.73 -10.76
CA HIS A 81 -5.39 9.06 -10.28
C HIS A 81 -4.76 9.02 -8.89
N MET A 82 -5.38 8.30 -7.95
CA MET A 82 -4.90 8.16 -6.57
C MET A 82 -3.57 7.40 -6.45
N VAL A 83 -3.22 6.56 -7.44
CA VAL A 83 -1.89 5.96 -7.53
C VAL A 83 -0.82 7.00 -7.88
N VAL A 84 -1.17 8.00 -8.70
CA VAL A 84 -0.28 9.11 -9.08
C VAL A 84 -0.27 10.21 -7.99
N HIS A 85 -1.41 10.41 -7.34
CA HIS A 85 -1.70 11.40 -6.31
C HIS A 85 -2.25 10.74 -5.03
N PRO A 86 -1.41 10.08 -4.22
CA PRO A 86 -1.85 9.42 -2.99
C PRO A 86 -2.51 10.37 -1.98
N GLU A 87 -2.15 11.66 -2.02
CA GLU A 87 -2.73 12.73 -1.22
C GLU A 87 -4.25 12.92 -1.47
N ASP A 88 -4.76 12.49 -2.63
CA ASP A 88 -6.17 12.59 -2.98
C ASP A 88 -7.00 11.38 -2.55
N GLN A 89 -6.40 10.41 -1.83
CA GLN A 89 -7.13 9.28 -1.29
C GLN A 89 -8.08 9.77 -0.18
N PRO A 90 -9.40 9.54 -0.31
CA PRO A 90 -10.34 9.97 0.70
C PRO A 90 -10.19 9.16 1.98
N ASP A 91 -10.53 9.79 3.11
CA ASP A 91 -10.60 9.12 4.40
C ASP A 91 -11.64 8.00 4.37
N ARG A 92 -11.25 6.82 4.84
CA ARG A 92 -12.13 5.63 4.87
C ARG A 92 -13.35 5.86 5.75
N GLY A 93 -13.16 6.50 6.90
CA GLY A 93 -14.24 6.80 7.84
C GLY A 93 -15.27 7.73 7.22
N ALA A 94 -14.82 8.76 6.50
CA ALA A 94 -15.70 9.68 5.78
C ALA A 94 -16.55 8.99 4.71
N LEU A 95 -15.99 8.02 3.96
CA LEU A 95 -16.75 7.24 2.98
C LEU A 95 -17.83 6.37 3.63
N LEU A 96 -17.47 5.69 4.73
CA LEU A 96 -18.40 4.84 5.48
C LEU A 96 -19.54 5.68 6.07
N ALA A 97 -19.21 6.82 6.70
CA ALA A 97 -20.18 7.74 7.26
C ALA A 97 -21.16 8.27 6.20
N ALA A 98 -20.68 8.60 5.00
CA ALA A 98 -21.54 9.05 3.90
C ALA A 98 -22.53 7.97 3.43
N ILE A 99 -22.13 6.69 3.44
CA ILE A 99 -23.02 5.57 3.11
C ILE A 99 -24.05 5.36 4.22
N GLU A 100 -23.60 5.34 5.49
CA GLU A 100 -24.47 5.18 6.67
C GLU A 100 -25.54 6.27 6.73
N GLU A 101 -25.18 7.53 6.49
CA GLU A 101 -26.12 8.66 6.44
C GLU A 101 -27.22 8.47 5.38
N ALA A 102 -26.89 7.84 4.23
CA ALA A 102 -27.82 7.66 3.12
C ALA A 102 -28.65 6.36 3.17
N THR A 103 -28.24 5.37 3.96
CA THR A 103 -28.79 4.00 3.93
C THR A 103 -29.44 3.55 5.24
N GLY A 104 -29.02 4.10 6.38
CA GLY A 104 -29.51 3.73 7.71
C GLY A 104 -28.59 2.76 8.46
N ASP A 105 -29.05 2.32 9.64
CA ASP A 105 -28.26 1.50 10.56
C ASP A 105 -28.22 0.01 10.12
N GLU A 106 -27.18 -0.71 10.54
CA GLU A 106 -26.88 -2.14 10.27
C GLU A 106 -26.18 -2.52 8.94
N PRO A 107 -25.13 -1.82 8.49
CA PRO A 107 -24.31 -2.32 7.38
C PRO A 107 -23.46 -3.53 7.80
N VAL A 108 -23.28 -4.50 6.90
CA VAL A 108 -22.35 -5.63 7.09
C VAL A 108 -21.08 -5.38 6.30
N TRP A 109 -20.03 -4.99 7.02
CA TRP A 109 -18.73 -4.64 6.45
C TRP A 109 -17.66 -5.69 6.72
N ALA A 110 -16.74 -5.86 5.77
CA ALA A 110 -15.53 -6.65 5.91
C ALA A 110 -14.35 -5.98 5.19
N ASP A 111 -13.11 -6.21 5.63
CA ASP A 111 -11.93 -5.93 4.81
C ASP A 111 -11.71 -7.10 3.84
N VAL A 112 -12.55 -7.18 2.82
CA VAL A 112 -12.66 -8.35 1.95
C VAL A 112 -11.35 -8.61 1.21
N GLY A 113 -10.65 -7.57 0.77
CA GLY A 113 -9.35 -7.70 0.11
C GLY A 113 -8.36 -8.47 0.99
N ARG A 114 -8.17 -8.04 2.25
CA ARG A 114 -7.28 -8.72 3.19
C ARG A 114 -7.73 -10.16 3.48
N LEU A 115 -9.03 -10.37 3.70
CA LEU A 115 -9.56 -11.70 4.01
C LEU A 115 -9.37 -12.67 2.85
N VAL A 116 -9.72 -12.26 1.63
CA VAL A 116 -9.66 -13.13 0.46
C VAL A 116 -8.21 -13.38 0.06
N GLU A 117 -7.32 -12.39 0.18
CA GLU A 117 -5.88 -12.59 -0.02
C GLU A 117 -5.32 -13.60 0.98
N GLY A 118 -5.63 -13.48 2.27
CA GLY A 118 -5.14 -14.43 3.28
C GLY A 118 -5.74 -15.84 3.17
N LEU A 119 -6.97 -15.97 2.66
CA LEU A 119 -7.67 -17.26 2.55
C LEU A 119 -7.37 -18.00 1.23
N LEU A 120 -7.14 -17.26 0.14
CA LEU A 120 -7.12 -17.79 -1.22
C LEU A 120 -5.89 -17.35 -2.04
N ASP A 121 -4.94 -16.62 -1.44
CA ASP A 121 -3.72 -16.10 -2.08
C ASP A 121 -3.99 -15.21 -3.32
N THR A 122 -5.18 -14.60 -3.37
CA THR A 122 -5.58 -13.70 -4.45
C THR A 122 -6.72 -12.80 -3.99
N THR A 123 -6.86 -11.61 -4.58
CA THR A 123 -8.01 -10.73 -4.34
C THR A 123 -9.10 -10.87 -5.40
N SER A 124 -8.86 -11.66 -6.46
CA SER A 124 -9.76 -11.75 -7.62
C SER A 124 -11.22 -12.11 -7.29
N PRO A 125 -11.53 -13.02 -6.33
CA PRO A 125 -12.91 -13.42 -6.08
C PRO A 125 -13.58 -12.56 -4.97
N ALA A 126 -13.05 -11.36 -4.66
CA ALA A 126 -13.61 -10.46 -3.65
C ALA A 126 -15.11 -10.17 -3.85
N ASN A 127 -15.54 -9.99 -5.10
CA ASN A 127 -16.95 -9.74 -5.41
C ASN A 127 -17.84 -10.94 -5.04
N VAL A 128 -17.32 -12.16 -5.21
CA VAL A 128 -18.04 -13.40 -4.88
C VAL A 128 -18.08 -13.62 -3.37
N PHE A 129 -17.03 -13.20 -2.64
CA PHE A 129 -17.04 -13.17 -1.18
C PHE A 129 -18.14 -12.24 -0.66
N VAL A 130 -18.25 -11.01 -1.17
CA VAL A 130 -19.33 -10.08 -0.80
C VAL A 130 -20.70 -10.66 -1.14
N LEU A 131 -20.85 -11.33 -2.29
CA LEU A 131 -22.10 -12.04 -2.63
C LEU A 131 -22.45 -13.12 -1.60
N GLY A 132 -21.45 -13.88 -1.13
CA GLY A 132 -21.60 -14.84 -0.04
C GLY A 132 -22.10 -14.18 1.26
N MET A 133 -21.50 -13.04 1.63
CA MET A 133 -21.96 -12.26 2.78
C MET A 133 -23.42 -11.81 2.60
N ALA A 134 -23.77 -11.29 1.43
CA ALA A 134 -25.09 -10.74 1.16
C ALA A 134 -26.20 -11.79 1.21
N VAL A 135 -25.91 -12.99 0.70
CA VAL A 135 -26.82 -14.13 0.77
C VAL A 135 -26.97 -14.63 2.21
N GLN A 136 -25.88 -14.74 2.96
CA GLN A 136 -25.94 -15.19 4.35
C GLN A 136 -26.63 -14.15 5.26
N ALA A 137 -26.47 -12.86 4.99
CA ALA A 137 -27.19 -11.78 5.67
C ALA A 137 -28.67 -11.71 5.30
N GLY A 138 -29.12 -12.50 4.31
CA GLY A 138 -30.51 -12.57 3.88
C GLY A 138 -30.98 -11.39 3.03
N VAL A 139 -30.08 -10.53 2.56
CA VAL A 139 -30.43 -9.34 1.76
C VAL A 139 -30.58 -9.67 0.27
N VAL A 140 -29.89 -10.69 -0.22
CA VAL A 140 -30.08 -11.22 -1.59
C VAL A 140 -31.03 -12.42 -1.52
N PRO A 141 -32.25 -12.35 -2.08
CA PRO A 141 -33.28 -13.36 -1.90
C PRO A 141 -33.14 -14.52 -2.91
N VAL A 142 -31.92 -15.07 -3.02
CA VAL A 142 -31.61 -16.19 -3.93
C VAL A 142 -31.12 -17.37 -3.11
N ASP A 143 -31.62 -18.57 -3.42
CA ASP A 143 -31.18 -19.80 -2.77
C ASP A 143 -29.65 -19.98 -2.98
N PRO A 144 -28.85 -20.15 -1.89
CA PRO A 144 -27.40 -20.36 -1.99
C PRO A 144 -27.01 -21.50 -2.94
N ALA A 145 -27.82 -22.57 -3.02
CA ALA A 145 -27.54 -23.70 -3.90
C ALA A 145 -27.57 -23.29 -5.38
N ARG A 146 -28.40 -22.30 -5.74
CA ARG A 146 -28.51 -21.78 -7.12
C ARG A 146 -27.35 -20.88 -7.50
N ILE A 147 -26.72 -20.23 -6.52
CA ILE A 147 -25.51 -19.47 -6.74
C ILE A 147 -24.32 -20.41 -6.96
N VAL A 148 -24.23 -21.50 -6.19
CA VAL A 148 -23.24 -22.57 -6.42
C VAL A 148 -23.37 -23.12 -7.84
N GLU A 149 -24.59 -23.52 -8.25
CA GLU A 149 -24.87 -23.99 -9.61
C GLU A 149 -24.50 -22.95 -10.68
N ALA A 150 -24.77 -21.66 -10.45
CA ALA A 150 -24.40 -20.59 -11.37
C ALA A 150 -22.88 -20.41 -11.51
N ILE A 151 -22.12 -20.53 -10.42
CA ILE A 151 -20.65 -20.46 -10.43
C ILE A 151 -20.08 -21.63 -11.24
N GLU A 152 -20.59 -22.84 -11.01
CA GLU A 152 -20.18 -24.05 -11.75
C GLU A 152 -20.48 -23.92 -13.25
N LEU A 153 -21.67 -23.42 -13.61
CA LEU A 153 -22.07 -23.21 -15.01
C LEU A 153 -21.26 -22.11 -15.71
N ASN A 154 -20.79 -21.09 -14.99
CA ASN A 154 -19.95 -20.03 -15.56
C ASN A 154 -18.58 -20.59 -16.02
N GLY A 155 -18.05 -21.60 -15.32
CA GLY A 155 -16.86 -22.34 -15.72
C GLY A 155 -15.52 -21.59 -15.53
N VAL A 156 -15.53 -20.38 -14.97
CA VAL A 156 -14.32 -19.57 -14.73
C VAL A 156 -13.94 -19.62 -13.25
N ALA A 157 -12.71 -20.06 -12.96
CA ALA A 157 -12.13 -20.12 -11.61
C ALA A 157 -13.10 -20.72 -10.57
N VAL A 158 -13.80 -21.79 -10.95
CA VAL A 158 -14.94 -22.36 -10.20
C VAL A 158 -14.58 -22.64 -8.74
N GLU A 159 -13.50 -23.38 -8.50
CA GLU A 159 -13.05 -23.74 -7.14
C GLU A 159 -12.79 -22.50 -6.27
N THR A 160 -12.03 -21.53 -6.80
CA THR A 160 -11.72 -20.26 -6.11
C THR A 160 -12.98 -19.46 -5.80
N ASN A 161 -13.92 -19.37 -6.74
CA ASN A 161 -15.19 -18.65 -6.55
C ASN A 161 -16.11 -19.36 -5.55
N LEU A 162 -16.19 -20.70 -5.56
CA LEU A 162 -16.94 -21.48 -4.59
C LEU A 162 -16.36 -21.33 -3.18
N ALA A 163 -15.03 -21.36 -3.05
CA ALA A 163 -14.35 -21.13 -1.78
C ALA A 163 -14.63 -19.71 -1.27
N ALA A 164 -14.49 -18.68 -2.11
CA ALA A 164 -14.79 -17.29 -1.75
C ALA A 164 -16.25 -17.10 -1.33
N PHE A 165 -17.21 -17.66 -2.07
CA PHE A 165 -18.63 -17.62 -1.72
C PHE A 165 -18.87 -18.26 -0.34
N THR A 166 -18.27 -19.43 -0.10
CA THR A 166 -18.38 -20.14 1.17
C THR A 166 -17.80 -19.30 2.32
N TRP A 167 -16.58 -18.78 2.18
CA TRP A 167 -15.96 -17.95 3.21
C TRP A 167 -16.75 -16.66 3.48
N GLY A 168 -17.29 -16.02 2.44
CA GLY A 168 -18.18 -14.86 2.60
C GLY A 168 -19.42 -15.17 3.43
N ARG A 169 -20.01 -16.36 3.25
CA ARG A 169 -21.10 -16.81 4.12
C ARG A 169 -20.63 -17.07 5.55
N TRP A 170 -19.51 -17.77 5.73
CA TRP A 170 -18.95 -18.02 7.06
C TRP A 170 -18.64 -16.73 7.81
N TYR A 171 -18.19 -15.69 7.12
CA TYR A 171 -17.87 -14.40 7.75
C TYR A 171 -19.08 -13.78 8.45
N VAL A 172 -20.28 -13.88 7.87
CA VAL A 172 -21.51 -13.37 8.50
C VAL A 172 -21.92 -14.23 9.70
N ALA A 173 -21.59 -15.52 9.70
CA ALA A 173 -21.93 -16.43 10.80
C ALA A 173 -20.92 -16.38 11.96
N ASP A 174 -19.62 -16.27 11.66
CA ASP A 174 -18.51 -16.28 12.61
C ASP A 174 -17.32 -15.46 12.04
N PRO A 175 -17.34 -14.12 12.20
CA PRO A 175 -16.30 -13.25 11.64
C PRO A 175 -14.91 -13.53 12.22
N ASP A 176 -14.82 -13.85 13.51
CA ASP A 176 -13.56 -14.02 14.22
C ASP A 176 -12.81 -15.26 13.72
N ARG A 177 -13.54 -16.36 13.49
CA ARG A 177 -12.96 -17.57 12.90
C ARG A 177 -12.45 -17.35 11.48
N VAL A 178 -13.17 -16.57 10.67
CA VAL A 178 -12.72 -16.24 9.31
C VAL A 178 -11.49 -15.35 9.35
N ARG A 179 -11.44 -14.36 10.25
CA ARG A 179 -10.26 -13.51 10.45
C ARG A 179 -9.04 -14.33 10.87
N ALA A 180 -9.19 -15.24 11.83
CA ALA A 180 -8.11 -16.12 12.26
C ALA A 180 -7.64 -17.07 11.15
N ALA A 181 -8.55 -17.57 10.31
CA ALA A 181 -8.17 -18.41 9.16
C ALA A 181 -7.47 -17.62 8.03
N ALA A 182 -7.78 -16.32 7.92
CA ALA A 182 -7.17 -15.41 6.95
C ALA A 182 -5.86 -14.79 7.45
N GLU A 183 -5.49 -14.98 8.72
CA GLU A 183 -4.20 -14.54 9.21
C GLU A 183 -3.11 -15.34 8.48
N PRO A 184 -2.18 -14.67 7.77
CA PRO A 184 -1.07 -15.38 7.19
C PRO A 184 -0.35 -16.13 8.32
N PRO A 185 0.10 -17.38 8.08
CA PRO A 185 0.95 -18.05 9.06
C PRO A 185 2.11 -17.11 9.37
N PRO A 186 2.57 -17.02 10.64
CA PRO A 186 3.65 -16.13 11.00
C PRO A 186 4.79 -16.38 10.03
N THR A 187 5.07 -15.38 9.18
CA THR A 187 6.14 -15.45 8.22
C THR A 187 7.37 -15.79 9.03
N ALA A 188 7.96 -16.97 8.81
CA ALA A 188 9.20 -17.33 9.49
C ALA A 188 10.11 -16.12 9.36
N PRO A 189 10.61 -15.54 10.47
CA PRO A 189 11.33 -14.29 10.43
C PRO A 189 12.38 -14.45 9.34
N VAL A 190 12.35 -13.56 8.35
CA VAL A 190 13.41 -13.51 7.35
C VAL A 190 14.68 -13.48 8.17
N ALA A 191 15.49 -14.53 8.06
CA ALA A 191 16.71 -14.66 8.83
C ALA A 191 17.66 -13.60 8.29
N LEU A 192 17.47 -12.36 8.74
CA LEU A 192 18.38 -11.27 8.50
C LEU A 192 19.71 -11.73 9.09
N PRO A 193 20.81 -11.75 8.32
CA PRO A 193 22.13 -11.84 8.89
C PRO A 193 22.20 -10.99 10.16
N LEU A 194 22.57 -11.62 11.28
CA LEU A 194 22.70 -10.93 12.55
C LEU A 194 23.57 -9.69 12.32
N LEU A 195 23.04 -8.53 12.69
CA LEU A 195 23.88 -7.35 12.84
C LEU A 195 24.96 -7.71 13.87
N ASP A 196 26.17 -7.22 13.66
CA ASP A 196 27.23 -7.37 14.65
C ASP A 196 26.75 -6.86 16.03
N GLU A 197 27.30 -7.38 17.12
CA GLU A 197 26.83 -7.08 18.48
C GLU A 197 26.75 -5.57 18.79
N ALA A 198 27.66 -4.78 18.21
CA ALA A 198 27.72 -3.34 18.45
C ALA A 198 26.50 -2.55 17.89
N PRO A 199 26.12 -2.65 16.60
CA PRO A 199 24.85 -2.08 16.12
C PRO A 199 23.61 -2.59 16.86
N ALA A 200 23.56 -3.88 17.22
CA ALA A 200 22.41 -4.46 17.91
C ALA A 200 22.21 -3.83 19.31
N ALA A 201 23.29 -3.65 20.08
CA ALA A 201 23.23 -3.01 21.39
C ALA A 201 22.78 -1.53 21.30
N ARG A 202 23.24 -0.81 20.27
CA ARG A 202 22.82 0.58 20.01
C ARG A 202 21.33 0.67 19.68
N ILE A 203 20.82 -0.23 18.84
CA ILE A 203 19.39 -0.30 18.51
C ILE A 203 18.56 -0.59 19.77
N ALA A 204 18.97 -1.55 20.60
CA ALA A 204 18.29 -1.85 21.85
C ALA A 204 18.27 -0.63 22.81
N ALA A 205 19.36 0.14 22.86
CA ALA A 205 19.42 1.36 23.67
C ALA A 205 18.47 2.46 23.17
N VAL A 206 18.28 2.58 21.85
CA VAL A 206 17.33 3.54 21.25
C VAL A 206 15.88 3.08 21.42
N SER A 207 15.61 1.79 21.21
CA SER A 207 14.23 1.27 21.24
C SER A 207 13.66 1.12 22.64
N GLY A 208 14.51 0.86 23.64
CA GLY A 208 14.05 0.49 24.97
C GLY A 208 13.10 -0.71 24.90
N ASP A 209 11.93 -0.58 25.53
CA ASP A 209 10.88 -1.59 25.56
C ASP A 209 9.87 -1.49 24.38
N ASP A 210 10.09 -0.60 23.40
CA ASP A 210 9.24 -0.50 22.19
C ASP A 210 9.68 -1.53 21.14
N ASP A 211 9.11 -2.75 21.22
CA ASP A 211 9.38 -3.86 20.29
C ASP A 211 9.16 -3.45 18.83
N ALA A 212 8.11 -2.65 18.54
CA ALA A 212 7.80 -2.23 17.19
C ALA A 212 8.84 -1.24 16.63
N LEU A 213 9.41 -0.39 17.48
CA LEU A 213 10.55 0.45 17.10
C LEU A 213 11.81 -0.41 16.94
N HIS A 214 12.06 -1.36 17.84
CA HIS A 214 13.21 -2.26 17.76
C HIS A 214 13.27 -2.99 16.42
N GLU A 215 12.19 -3.67 16.05
CA GLU A 215 12.08 -4.39 14.77
C GLU A 215 12.27 -3.46 13.58
N ALA A 216 11.64 -2.28 13.62
CA ALA A 216 11.75 -1.26 12.58
C ALA A 216 13.20 -0.76 12.38
N LEU A 217 13.96 -0.62 13.46
CA LEU A 217 15.36 -0.18 13.42
C LEU A 217 16.29 -1.30 12.93
N VAL A 218 16.09 -2.54 13.42
CA VAL A 218 16.86 -3.72 12.99
C VAL A 218 16.70 -3.93 11.49
N LEU A 219 15.47 -3.90 10.98
CA LEU A 219 15.18 -4.10 9.57
C LEU A 219 15.89 -3.05 8.69
N ARG A 220 15.81 -1.78 9.07
CA ARG A 220 16.42 -0.66 8.32
C ARG A 220 17.94 -0.70 8.37
N ALA A 221 18.52 -0.97 9.53
CA ALA A 221 19.97 -1.10 9.66
C ALA A 221 20.49 -2.25 8.80
N HIS A 222 19.83 -3.41 8.81
CA HIS A 222 20.17 -4.54 7.96
C HIS A 222 20.05 -4.19 6.47
N ASP A 223 18.95 -3.54 6.08
CA ASP A 223 18.74 -3.13 4.69
C ASP A 223 19.82 -2.14 4.23
N LEU A 224 20.26 -1.20 5.07
CA LEU A 224 21.35 -0.26 4.73
C LEU A 224 22.71 -0.96 4.54
N VAL A 225 22.98 -2.02 5.33
CA VAL A 225 24.16 -2.89 5.13
C VAL A 225 24.07 -3.62 3.78
N GLY A 226 22.90 -4.19 3.48
CA GLY A 226 22.60 -4.85 2.21
C GLY A 226 22.73 -3.90 1.02
N PHE A 227 22.17 -2.71 1.14
CA PHE A 227 22.18 -1.63 0.17
C PHE A 227 23.60 -1.18 -0.14
N GLN A 228 24.38 -0.76 0.87
CA GLN A 228 25.71 -0.19 0.69
C GLN A 228 26.74 -0.95 1.52
N ASP A 229 26.83 -0.63 2.81
CA ASP A 229 27.81 -1.18 3.75
C ASP A 229 27.44 -0.85 5.20
N ARG A 230 28.21 -1.41 6.13
CA ARG A 230 28.07 -1.18 7.57
C ARG A 230 28.22 0.28 7.98
N ARG A 231 29.12 1.02 7.32
CA ARG A 231 29.38 2.43 7.65
C ARG A 231 28.14 3.29 7.40
N LEU A 232 27.38 3.00 6.34
CA LEU A 232 26.10 3.69 6.09
C LEU A 232 25.09 3.43 7.21
N ALA A 233 24.91 2.18 7.61
CA ALA A 233 23.99 1.82 8.70
C ALA A 233 24.40 2.46 10.04
N GLU A 234 25.70 2.48 10.36
CA GLU A 234 26.20 3.13 11.57
C GLU A 234 26.03 4.65 11.57
N SER A 235 26.22 5.28 10.40
CA SER A 235 25.98 6.72 10.22
C SER A 235 24.49 7.06 10.31
N TRP A 236 23.62 6.23 9.74
CA TRP A 236 22.17 6.35 9.93
C TRP A 236 21.80 6.24 11.40
N LEU A 237 22.26 5.19 12.09
CA LEU A 237 21.95 4.93 13.50
C LEU A 237 22.44 6.07 14.42
N ALA A 238 23.60 6.67 14.13
CA ALA A 238 24.10 7.82 14.90
C ALA A 238 23.11 9.00 14.92
N THR A 239 22.47 9.32 13.79
CA THR A 239 21.43 10.37 13.77
C THR A 239 20.18 9.93 14.51
N ILE A 240 19.81 8.65 14.49
CA ILE A 240 18.64 8.18 15.23
C ILE A 240 18.89 8.26 16.74
N GLU A 241 20.10 7.96 17.20
CA GLU A 241 20.51 8.12 18.60
C GLU A 241 20.45 9.59 19.06
N GLU A 242 20.94 10.52 18.23
CA GLU A 242 20.86 11.96 18.52
C GLU A 242 19.40 12.42 18.67
N VAL A 243 18.52 11.98 17.76
CA VAL A 243 17.09 12.31 17.80
C VAL A 243 16.41 11.68 19.02
N ALA A 244 16.67 10.41 19.30
CA ALA A 244 16.07 9.70 20.44
C ALA A 244 16.48 10.34 21.77
N ALA A 245 17.74 10.73 21.91
CA ALA A 245 18.23 11.43 23.10
C ALA A 245 17.53 12.78 23.29
N ALA A 246 17.39 13.57 22.22
CA ALA A 246 16.73 14.87 22.25
C ALA A 246 15.22 14.76 22.51
N GLU A 247 14.54 13.82 21.85
CA GLU A 247 13.11 13.55 22.06
C GLU A 247 12.83 13.11 23.49
N ASN A 248 13.60 12.16 24.02
CA ASN A 248 13.43 11.68 25.39
C ASN A 248 13.72 12.76 26.44
N ALA A 249 14.59 13.74 26.14
CA ALA A 249 14.86 14.85 27.05
C ALA A 249 13.67 15.81 27.22
N VAL A 250 12.84 15.97 26.17
CA VAL A 250 11.68 16.90 26.19
C VAL A 250 10.35 16.19 26.43
N ALA A 251 10.24 14.92 26.03
CA ALA A 251 9.04 14.10 26.12
C ALA A 251 9.43 12.63 26.45
N PRO A 252 9.73 12.32 27.72
CA PRO A 252 10.13 10.98 28.13
C PRO A 252 9.12 9.91 27.71
N GLY A 253 9.62 8.83 27.09
CA GLY A 253 8.80 7.73 26.57
C GLY A 253 8.15 7.97 25.20
N SER A 254 8.29 9.16 24.61
CA SER A 254 7.89 9.39 23.21
C SER A 254 8.91 8.81 22.24
N THR A 255 8.44 8.12 21.20
CA THR A 255 9.26 7.61 20.08
C THR A 255 8.81 8.15 18.72
N ARG A 256 7.95 9.17 18.71
CA ARG A 256 7.27 9.68 17.52
C ARG A 256 8.25 10.31 16.53
N LEU A 257 9.09 11.24 17.00
CA LEU A 257 10.07 11.91 16.15
C LEU A 257 11.16 10.92 15.72
N THR A 258 11.61 10.08 16.64
CA THR A 258 12.61 9.02 16.40
C THR A 258 12.14 8.08 15.28
N ARG A 259 10.90 7.58 15.36
CA ARG A 259 10.30 6.69 14.35
C ARG A 259 10.20 7.38 12.99
N THR A 260 9.72 8.62 12.97
CA THR A 260 9.61 9.41 11.73
C THR A 260 10.99 9.64 11.08
N VAL A 261 11.99 10.09 11.83
CA VAL A 261 13.34 10.34 11.29
C VAL A 261 13.99 9.04 10.83
N ALA A 262 13.83 7.94 11.58
CA ALA A 262 14.35 6.62 11.22
C ALA A 262 13.81 6.16 9.87
N GLU A 263 12.51 6.31 9.64
CA GLU A 263 11.85 5.97 8.38
C GLU A 263 12.29 6.88 7.23
N GLN A 264 12.17 8.19 7.41
CA GLN A 264 12.43 9.15 6.35
C GLN A 264 13.91 9.17 5.93
N LEU A 265 14.84 9.13 6.89
CA LEU A 265 16.27 9.08 6.57
C LEU A 265 16.63 7.76 5.88
N HIS A 266 16.03 6.64 6.27
CA HIS A 266 16.23 5.36 5.57
C HIS A 266 15.77 5.45 4.11
N HIS A 267 14.57 6.00 3.84
CA HIS A 267 14.07 6.19 2.48
C HIS A 267 15.00 7.05 1.61
N LEU A 268 15.60 8.09 2.20
CA LEU A 268 16.55 8.96 1.49
C LEU A 268 17.92 8.30 1.28
N CYS A 269 18.38 7.46 2.22
CA CYS A 269 19.64 6.73 2.11
C CYS A 269 19.57 5.55 1.14
N ALA A 270 18.52 4.72 1.23
CA ALA A 270 18.35 3.47 0.47
C ALA A 270 17.58 3.69 -0.85
N TYR A 271 18.02 4.65 -1.66
CA TYR A 271 17.37 4.95 -2.94
C TYR A 271 17.60 3.82 -3.96
N LYS A 272 16.55 3.50 -4.75
CA LYS A 272 16.59 2.38 -5.72
C LYS A 272 17.42 2.74 -6.96
N ASP A 273 18.72 2.54 -6.89
CA ASP A 273 19.63 2.66 -8.02
C ASP A 273 19.87 1.34 -8.74
N GLU A 274 20.68 1.38 -9.80
CA GLU A 274 20.92 0.24 -10.68
C GLU A 274 21.56 -0.94 -9.92
N TYR A 275 22.43 -0.66 -8.95
CA TYR A 275 23.05 -1.69 -8.11
C TYR A 275 22.03 -2.32 -7.15
N GLU A 276 21.18 -1.50 -6.55
CA GLU A 276 20.17 -1.96 -5.61
C GLU A 276 19.05 -2.74 -6.29
N VAL A 277 18.57 -2.25 -7.43
CA VAL A 277 17.61 -3.00 -8.27
C VAL A 277 18.21 -4.36 -8.64
N ALA A 278 19.48 -4.44 -9.01
CA ALA A 278 20.14 -5.70 -9.30
C ALA A 278 20.22 -6.64 -8.09
N ARG A 279 20.44 -6.11 -6.87
CA ARG A 279 20.41 -6.88 -5.62
C ARG A 279 19.01 -7.46 -5.39
N LEU A 280 17.98 -6.62 -5.45
CA LEU A 280 16.58 -7.00 -5.22
C LEU A 280 16.05 -8.00 -6.25
N MET A 281 16.50 -7.92 -7.50
CA MET A 281 16.16 -8.89 -8.55
C MET A 281 16.67 -10.31 -8.25
N LEU A 282 17.69 -10.44 -7.41
CA LEU A 282 18.31 -11.69 -7.02
C LEU A 282 17.90 -12.13 -5.61
N ASP A 283 17.05 -11.34 -4.95
CA ASP A 283 16.62 -11.59 -3.58
C ASP A 283 15.80 -12.90 -3.51
N PRO A 284 16.19 -13.86 -2.67
CA PRO A 284 15.43 -15.09 -2.48
C PRO A 284 13.95 -14.87 -2.16
N ASP A 285 13.62 -13.79 -1.45
CA ASP A 285 12.25 -13.47 -1.04
C ASP A 285 11.38 -13.08 -2.23
N GLY A 286 11.97 -12.55 -3.31
CA GLY A 286 11.27 -12.30 -4.57
C GLY A 286 11.34 -13.47 -5.54
N VAL A 287 12.46 -14.20 -5.56
CA VAL A 287 12.70 -15.29 -6.53
C VAL A 287 11.91 -16.55 -6.20
N ARG A 288 11.74 -16.89 -4.91
CA ARG A 288 11.01 -18.10 -4.48
C ARG A 288 9.53 -18.05 -4.84
N PRO A 289 8.76 -17.01 -4.49
CA PRO A 289 7.34 -16.92 -4.89
C PRO A 289 7.18 -16.90 -6.41
N ALA A 290 8.09 -16.22 -7.13
CA ALA A 290 8.07 -16.22 -8.59
C ALA A 290 8.28 -17.61 -9.20
N ALA A 291 9.10 -18.45 -8.57
CA ALA A 291 9.32 -19.84 -8.98
C ALA A 291 8.12 -20.74 -8.65
N GLU A 292 7.48 -20.54 -7.50
CA GLU A 292 6.27 -21.25 -7.11
C GLU A 292 5.12 -20.97 -8.10
N VAL A 293 4.91 -19.70 -8.47
CA VAL A 293 3.92 -19.29 -9.48
C VAL A 293 4.25 -19.85 -10.86
N ALA A 294 5.53 -19.88 -11.23
CA ALA A 294 5.96 -20.38 -12.53
C ALA A 294 5.72 -21.91 -12.65
N GLY A 295 5.83 -22.64 -11.54
CA GLY A 295 5.74 -24.11 -11.53
C GLY A 295 6.97 -24.79 -12.16
N PRO A 296 6.99 -26.13 -12.23
CA PRO A 296 8.16 -26.92 -12.61
C PRO A 296 8.71 -26.62 -14.02
N ASP A 297 7.81 -26.31 -14.96
CA ASP A 297 8.14 -26.03 -16.37
C ASP A 297 8.12 -24.53 -16.71
N GLY A 298 7.86 -23.68 -15.71
CA GLY A 298 7.71 -22.24 -15.90
C GLY A 298 9.01 -21.52 -16.18
N ARG A 299 8.94 -20.45 -16.99
CA ARG A 299 10.10 -19.61 -17.31
C ARG A 299 9.99 -18.26 -16.62
N ILE A 300 10.92 -17.98 -15.71
CA ILE A 300 11.07 -16.67 -15.09
C ILE A 300 11.96 -15.80 -15.99
N ALA A 301 11.50 -14.58 -16.27
CA ALA A 301 12.31 -13.58 -16.95
C ALA A 301 12.10 -12.20 -16.31
N TRP A 302 13.18 -11.46 -16.13
CA TRP A 302 13.11 -10.08 -15.66
C TRP A 302 12.74 -9.14 -16.79
N LYS A 303 11.75 -8.27 -16.55
CA LYS A 303 11.35 -7.21 -17.48
C LYS A 303 11.94 -5.89 -16.99
N LEU A 304 12.93 -5.39 -17.70
CA LEU A 304 13.59 -4.13 -17.36
C LEU A 304 13.22 -3.03 -18.34
N HIS A 305 13.16 -1.80 -17.83
CA HIS A 305 13.07 -0.60 -18.63
C HIS A 305 14.15 0.40 -18.19
N PRO A 306 15.44 0.12 -18.45
CA PRO A 306 16.54 0.89 -17.87
C PRO A 306 16.52 2.34 -18.41
N PRO A 307 16.46 3.36 -17.52
CA PRO A 307 16.49 4.77 -17.92
C PRO A 307 17.65 5.14 -18.84
N LEU A 308 18.83 4.56 -18.56
CA LEU A 308 20.05 4.81 -19.34
C LEU A 308 19.92 4.35 -20.81
N LEU A 309 19.22 3.23 -21.05
CA LEU A 309 19.02 2.70 -22.40
C LEU A 309 17.94 3.48 -23.16
N ARG A 310 16.96 4.05 -22.43
CA ARG A 310 16.02 5.01 -23.01
C ARG A 310 16.72 6.28 -23.48
N ALA A 311 17.66 6.80 -22.68
CA ALA A 311 18.50 7.93 -23.07
C ALA A 311 19.42 7.61 -24.28
N MET A 312 19.66 6.32 -24.57
CA MET A 312 20.38 5.83 -25.76
C MET A 312 19.44 5.39 -26.91
N GLY A 313 18.13 5.68 -26.83
CA GLY A 313 17.16 5.44 -27.92
C GLY A 313 16.46 4.08 -27.91
N LEU A 314 16.60 3.27 -26.85
CA LEU A 314 15.83 2.03 -26.67
C LEU A 314 14.54 2.30 -25.88
N ASP A 315 13.45 2.52 -26.62
CA ASP A 315 12.10 2.72 -26.06
C ASP A 315 11.34 1.41 -25.77
N ARG A 316 11.99 0.25 -25.86
CA ARG A 316 11.35 -1.07 -25.68
C ARG A 316 11.80 -1.74 -24.38
N LYS A 317 10.84 -2.33 -23.65
CA LYS A 317 11.10 -3.20 -22.49
C LYS A 317 12.05 -4.32 -22.88
N ILE A 318 13.13 -4.49 -22.11
CA ILE A 318 14.12 -5.55 -22.29
C ILE A 318 13.69 -6.74 -21.46
N THR A 319 13.78 -7.93 -22.05
CA THR A 319 13.51 -9.18 -21.35
C THR A 319 14.83 -9.88 -21.10
N LEU A 320 15.23 -9.98 -19.83
CA LEU A 320 16.40 -10.73 -19.42
C LEU A 320 15.95 -12.09 -18.89
N GLY A 321 16.37 -13.15 -19.56
CA GLY A 321 16.13 -14.52 -19.09
C GLY A 321 17.11 -14.92 -17.97
N PRO A 322 17.02 -16.16 -17.48
CA PRO A 322 17.89 -16.69 -16.42
C PRO A 322 19.39 -16.57 -16.73
N TRP A 323 19.76 -16.57 -18.02
CA TRP A 323 21.15 -16.39 -18.49
C TRP A 323 21.79 -15.06 -18.03
N ALA A 324 20.99 -14.03 -17.74
CA ALA A 324 21.48 -12.72 -17.31
C ALA A 324 21.84 -12.68 -15.81
N ARG A 325 21.49 -13.73 -15.04
CA ARG A 325 21.72 -13.80 -13.59
C ARG A 325 23.17 -13.50 -13.18
N PRO A 326 24.21 -14.02 -13.86
CA PRO A 326 25.60 -13.70 -13.49
C PRO A 326 25.94 -12.22 -13.68
N ALA A 327 25.44 -11.60 -14.76
CA ALA A 327 25.66 -10.18 -15.02
C ALA A 327 24.95 -9.29 -14.00
N ILE A 328 23.70 -9.62 -13.65
CA ILE A 328 22.96 -8.93 -12.57
C ILE A 328 23.70 -9.09 -11.24
N ALA A 329 24.24 -10.28 -10.96
CA ALA A 329 24.97 -10.56 -9.73
C ALA A 329 26.33 -9.83 -9.66
N ALA A 330 26.98 -9.61 -10.81
CA ALA A 330 28.17 -8.78 -10.90
C ALA A 330 27.81 -7.31 -10.66
N LEU A 331 26.72 -6.82 -11.26
CA LEU A 331 26.22 -5.47 -11.04
C LEU A 331 25.88 -5.22 -9.57
N ALA A 332 25.12 -6.11 -8.92
CA ALA A 332 24.81 -5.99 -7.49
C ALA A 332 26.06 -5.91 -6.60
N ARG A 333 27.11 -6.68 -6.92
CA ARG A 333 28.41 -6.62 -6.21
C ARG A 333 29.22 -5.36 -6.51
N ALA A 334 28.98 -4.73 -7.66
CA ALA A 334 29.61 -3.48 -8.05
C ALA A 334 29.07 -2.25 -7.30
N LYS A 335 28.18 -2.43 -6.31
CA LYS A 335 27.69 -1.34 -5.42
C LYS A 335 28.80 -0.48 -4.79
N ARG A 336 30.03 -0.99 -4.68
CA ARG A 336 31.20 -0.21 -4.23
C ARG A 336 31.58 0.94 -5.16
N LEU A 337 31.16 0.89 -6.43
CA LEU A 337 31.36 1.97 -7.38
C LEU A 337 30.38 3.13 -7.15
N ARG A 338 29.26 2.90 -6.44
CA ARG A 338 28.22 3.90 -6.17
C ARG A 338 28.83 5.19 -5.61
N GLY A 339 28.54 6.30 -6.28
CA GLY A 339 29.00 7.63 -5.86
C GLY A 339 30.49 7.92 -6.07
N THR A 340 31.27 6.97 -6.60
CA THR A 340 32.68 7.19 -6.95
C THR A 340 32.81 7.85 -8.33
N ALA A 341 34.00 8.35 -8.66
CA ALA A 341 34.28 8.87 -10.01
C ALA A 341 34.15 7.81 -11.12
N LEU A 342 34.24 6.53 -10.75
CA LEU A 342 34.11 5.37 -11.64
C LEU A 342 32.66 4.88 -11.77
N ASP A 343 31.69 5.56 -11.13
CA ASP A 343 30.27 5.22 -11.23
C ASP A 343 29.71 5.61 -12.62
N PRO A 344 29.39 4.64 -13.50
CA PRO A 344 28.82 4.95 -14.82
C PRO A 344 27.40 5.56 -14.71
N PHE A 345 26.69 5.32 -13.61
CA PHE A 345 25.31 5.80 -13.41
C PHE A 345 25.25 7.11 -12.60
N GLY A 346 26.29 7.40 -11.82
CA GLY A 346 26.28 8.44 -10.78
C GLY A 346 26.27 9.90 -11.25
N LYS A 347 26.41 10.17 -12.56
CA LYS A 347 26.55 11.53 -13.11
C LYS A 347 25.24 12.23 -13.47
N THR A 348 24.11 11.52 -13.49
CA THR A 348 22.80 12.10 -13.81
C THR A 348 22.34 13.08 -12.72
N ALA A 349 21.44 14.01 -13.05
CA ALA A 349 20.93 15.00 -12.10
C ALA A 349 20.25 14.33 -10.90
N VAL A 350 19.44 13.29 -11.14
CA VAL A 350 18.74 12.55 -10.09
C VAL A 350 19.71 11.83 -9.14
N ARG A 351 20.79 11.21 -9.64
CA ARG A 351 21.77 10.53 -8.78
C ARG A 351 22.59 11.51 -7.93
N ARG A 352 22.90 12.70 -8.46
CA ARG A 352 23.55 13.76 -7.66
C ARG A 352 22.62 14.27 -6.56
N LEU A 353 21.34 14.43 -6.87
CA LEU A 353 20.33 14.82 -5.91
C LEU A 353 20.17 13.77 -4.79
N GLU A 354 20.01 12.49 -5.15
CA GLU A 354 19.86 11.39 -4.19
C GLU A 354 21.05 11.27 -3.23
N ARG A 355 22.27 11.57 -3.67
CA ARG A 355 23.44 11.60 -2.78
C ARG A 355 23.48 12.79 -1.83
N ARG A 356 22.82 13.90 -2.19
CA ARG A 356 22.78 15.12 -1.36
C ARG A 356 21.63 15.12 -0.36
N LEU A 357 20.51 14.50 -0.72
CA LEU A 357 19.28 14.52 0.08
C LEU A 357 19.46 14.02 1.52
N PRO A 358 20.21 12.94 1.81
CA PRO A 358 20.45 12.51 3.18
C PRO A 358 21.13 13.58 4.04
N ASP A 359 22.12 14.29 3.49
CA ASP A 359 22.84 15.34 4.22
C ASP A 359 21.97 16.59 4.40
N GLU A 360 21.21 16.98 3.36
CA GLU A 360 20.23 18.06 3.44
C GLU A 360 19.15 17.77 4.50
N TYR A 361 18.67 16.52 4.57
CA TYR A 361 17.70 16.09 5.57
C TYR A 361 18.31 16.04 6.98
N ARG A 362 19.55 15.56 7.15
CA ARG A 362 20.24 15.60 8.45
C ARG A 362 20.42 17.04 8.95
N ALA A 363 20.72 17.99 8.06
CA ALA A 363 20.80 19.41 8.44
C ALA A 363 19.44 19.98 8.86
N CYS A 364 18.35 19.55 8.20
CA CYS A 364 16.99 19.86 8.63
C CYS A 364 16.71 19.31 10.03
N VAL A 365 17.00 18.02 10.27
CA VAL A 365 16.81 17.37 11.58
C VAL A 365 17.63 18.07 12.66
N ALA A 366 18.90 18.39 12.40
CA ALA A 366 19.74 19.11 13.35
C ALA A 366 19.12 20.47 13.75
N THR A 367 18.57 21.21 12.79
CA THR A 367 17.84 22.47 13.07
C THR A 367 16.61 22.23 13.95
N LEU A 368 15.86 21.14 13.72
CA LEU A 368 14.71 20.80 14.55
C LEU A 368 15.16 20.51 16.00
N LEU A 369 16.23 19.74 16.17
CA LEU A 369 16.74 19.38 17.50
C LEU A 369 17.25 20.59 18.31
N GLU A 370 17.81 21.61 17.66
CA GLU A 370 18.28 22.85 18.33
C GLU A 370 17.17 23.62 19.05
N HIS A 371 15.92 23.48 18.59
CA HIS A 371 14.77 24.25 19.06
C HIS A 371 13.64 23.36 19.59
N LEU A 372 13.94 22.07 19.79
CA LEU A 372 12.98 21.08 20.23
C LEU A 372 12.60 21.29 21.71
N ASP A 373 11.30 21.32 21.96
CA ASP A 373 10.67 21.29 23.28
C ASP A 373 9.38 20.47 23.19
N ALA A 374 8.70 20.30 24.33
CA ALA A 374 7.48 19.48 24.40
C ALA A 374 6.34 20.06 23.54
N ASP A 375 6.21 21.39 23.45
CA ASP A 375 5.14 22.06 22.72
C ASP A 375 5.36 22.00 21.20
N ARG A 376 6.62 21.88 20.77
CA ARG A 376 7.05 21.84 19.37
C ARG A 376 7.25 20.44 18.81
N LEU A 377 7.07 19.40 19.62
CA LEU A 377 7.30 18.02 19.19
C LEU A 377 6.41 17.62 18.01
N ASP A 378 5.12 17.97 18.04
CA ASP A 378 4.17 17.68 16.96
C ASP A 378 4.59 18.32 15.63
N GLU A 379 5.04 19.57 15.70
CA GLU A 379 5.51 20.29 14.52
C GLU A 379 6.83 19.71 14.01
N ALA A 380 7.76 19.35 14.89
CA ALA A 380 9.01 18.69 14.51
C ALA A 380 8.76 17.37 13.78
N VAL A 381 7.81 16.55 14.28
CA VAL A 381 7.38 15.30 13.64
C VAL A 381 6.82 15.58 12.24
N ARG A 382 5.94 16.58 12.11
CA ARG A 382 5.35 16.99 10.82
C ARG A 382 6.43 17.41 9.81
N ILE A 383 7.36 18.28 10.23
CA ILE A 383 8.44 18.77 9.36
C ILE A 383 9.38 17.63 8.99
N ALA A 384 9.77 16.78 9.94
CA ALA A 384 10.60 15.61 9.69
C ALA A 384 9.94 14.64 8.69
N GLY A 385 8.62 14.47 8.75
CA GLY A 385 7.83 13.63 7.84
C GLY A 385 7.66 14.20 6.42
N SER A 386 7.86 15.50 6.21
CA SER A 386 7.63 16.18 4.92
C SER A 386 8.44 15.63 3.74
N SER A 387 9.58 14.98 4.01
CA SER A 387 10.42 14.36 2.98
C SER A 387 9.71 13.22 2.25
N ASP A 388 8.59 12.73 2.77
CA ASP A 388 7.76 11.73 2.12
C ASP A 388 7.15 12.22 0.79
N SER A 389 7.06 13.54 0.61
CA SER A 389 6.67 14.15 -0.67
C SER A 389 7.69 13.91 -1.80
N ILE A 390 8.94 13.53 -1.49
CA ILE A 390 10.01 13.29 -2.46
C ILE A 390 9.88 11.89 -3.08
N ARG A 391 8.79 11.67 -3.81
CA ARG A 391 8.46 10.41 -4.50
C ARG A 391 8.53 10.55 -6.01
N GLY A 392 8.65 9.42 -6.71
CA GLY A 392 8.66 9.34 -8.17
C GLY A 392 10.06 9.12 -8.75
N PHE A 393 10.15 9.17 -10.08
CA PHE A 393 11.36 8.84 -10.83
C PHE A 393 11.85 10.03 -11.67
N GLU A 394 13.14 10.05 -11.97
CA GLU A 394 13.77 11.01 -12.89
C GLU A 394 13.40 12.48 -12.57
N ASP A 395 12.92 13.24 -13.56
CA ASP A 395 12.60 14.67 -13.44
C ASP A 395 11.50 14.95 -12.40
N LEU A 396 10.57 14.01 -12.19
CA LEU A 396 9.52 14.18 -11.18
C LEU A 396 10.12 14.23 -9.77
N LYS A 397 11.09 13.36 -9.49
CA LYS A 397 11.79 13.35 -8.20
C LYS A 397 12.61 14.63 -8.01
N VAL A 398 13.24 15.13 -9.07
CA VAL A 398 13.99 16.40 -9.04
C VAL A 398 13.06 17.58 -8.72
N ARG A 399 11.92 17.68 -9.40
CA ARG A 399 10.94 18.76 -9.14
C ARG A 399 10.36 18.69 -7.73
N ARG A 400 9.99 17.49 -7.26
CA ARG A 400 9.44 17.30 -5.91
C ARG A 400 10.46 17.57 -4.81
N ALA A 401 11.71 17.21 -5.00
CA ALA A 401 12.78 17.56 -4.06
C ALA A 401 12.98 19.09 -3.98
N GLU A 402 12.88 19.80 -5.10
CA GLU A 402 12.98 21.26 -5.10
C GLU A 402 11.78 21.91 -4.41
N ALA A 403 10.57 21.41 -4.65
CA ALA A 403 9.37 21.87 -3.93
C ALA A 403 9.48 21.59 -2.42
N TRP A 404 9.99 20.42 -2.03
CA TRP A 404 10.26 20.08 -0.63
C TRP A 404 11.26 21.05 0.01
N ARG A 405 12.36 21.40 -0.69
CA ARG A 405 13.34 22.39 -0.17
C ARG A 405 12.71 23.74 0.12
N GLN A 406 11.82 24.20 -0.77
CA GLN A 406 11.12 25.47 -0.59
C GLN A 406 10.18 25.40 0.62
N GLN A 407 9.41 24.32 0.74
CA GLN A 407 8.50 24.13 1.86
C GLN A 407 9.24 24.00 3.20
N VAL A 408 10.25 23.14 3.27
CA VAL A 408 10.99 22.88 4.52
C VAL A 408 11.75 24.12 5.00
N ALA A 409 12.22 24.97 4.09
CA ALA A 409 12.86 26.24 4.47
C ALA A 409 11.87 27.18 5.18
N VAL A 410 10.64 27.30 4.64
CA VAL A 410 9.58 28.10 5.25
C VAL A 410 9.17 27.52 6.61
N ASP A 411 8.96 26.20 6.65
CA ASP A 411 8.55 25.50 7.88
C ASP A 411 9.61 25.62 8.98
N LEU A 412 10.89 25.46 8.65
CA LEU A 412 11.99 25.64 9.61
C LEU A 412 12.09 27.07 10.12
N GLU A 413 11.82 28.08 9.29
CA GLU A 413 11.81 29.48 9.72
C GLU A 413 10.61 29.79 10.64
N ALA A 414 9.44 29.20 10.38
CA ALA A 414 8.29 29.28 11.29
C ALA A 414 8.60 28.59 12.63
N TYR A 415 9.15 27.37 12.56
CA TYR A 415 9.55 26.56 13.72
C TYR A 415 10.54 27.30 14.63
N ARG A 416 11.59 27.90 14.06
CA ARG A 416 12.59 28.69 14.80
C ARG A 416 11.96 29.88 15.54
N ARG A 417 10.95 30.52 14.96
CA ARG A 417 10.28 31.69 15.54
C ARG A 417 9.24 31.32 16.60
N GLY A 418 8.88 30.05 16.74
CA GLY A 418 7.77 29.62 17.60
C GLY A 418 6.42 30.17 17.15
N ALA A 419 6.28 30.48 15.85
CA ALA A 419 5.02 30.91 15.28
C ALA A 419 4.20 29.67 14.91
N PRO A 420 2.90 29.58 15.27
CA PRO A 420 2.07 28.46 14.84
C PRO A 420 2.03 28.40 13.30
N ALA A 421 2.16 27.19 12.75
CA ALA A 421 2.10 26.95 11.32
C ALA A 421 0.81 27.54 10.70
N PRO A 422 0.85 28.11 9.48
CA PRO A 422 -0.36 28.45 8.76
C PRO A 422 -1.15 27.17 8.46
N ALA A 423 -2.45 27.22 8.77
CA ALA A 423 -3.41 26.12 8.61
C ALA A 423 -3.60 25.68 7.16
#